data_AF-K4KH42-F1
#
_entry.id   AF-K4KH42-F1
#
_cell.length_a   1.000
_cell.length_b   1.000
_cell.length_c   1.000
_cell.angle_alpha   90.00
_cell.angle_beta   90.00
_cell.angle_gamma   90.00
#
_symmetry.space_group_name_H-M   'P 1'
#
loop_
_entity.id
_entity.type
_entity.pdbx_description
1 polymer ?
#
loop_
_entity_poly.entity_id
_entity_poly.type
_entity_poly.pdbx_seq_one_letter_code
_entity_poly.pdbx_strand_id
1 'polypeptide(L)'
;MRYTLTSLILMYALTSCAKYQLLPDDTIDDAFDNTKQLYDEHKLKKSGAKKRQYSIELDTRDQDWKTTNRECIALIQNRAQEQSAQAPVIVKESSKYNKKAGLIRCEITAFIWPVAN
;
A
#
# COMPACT_ATOMS: atom_id res chain seq x y z
N MET A 1 -73.24 10.84 -5.48
CA MET A 1 -72.10 10.53 -4.59
C MET A 1 -71.05 9.88 -5.47
N ARG A 2 -70.06 10.61 -6.01
CA ARG A 2 -68.87 11.22 -5.38
C ARG A 2 -67.80 10.18 -5.02
N TYR A 3 -66.58 10.52 -5.48
CA TYR A 3 -65.24 10.05 -5.10
C TYR A 3 -64.69 8.89 -5.95
N THR A 4 -63.94 9.14 -7.03
CA THR A 4 -62.56 9.68 -7.17
C THR A 4 -61.54 8.55 -7.32
N LEU A 5 -60.88 8.43 -8.47
CA LEU A 5 -59.54 9.01 -8.69
C LEU A 5 -58.45 8.21 -7.95
N THR A 6 -58.32 6.91 -8.27
CA THR A 6 -57.29 6.02 -7.69
C THR A 6 -56.52 5.24 -8.76
N SER A 7 -56.36 5.81 -9.97
CA SER A 7 -55.50 5.25 -11.03
C SER A 7 -54.24 6.08 -11.30
N LEU A 8 -53.90 7.03 -10.41
CA LEU A 8 -52.84 8.03 -10.64
C LEU A 8 -51.70 8.01 -9.60
N ILE A 9 -51.57 6.93 -8.82
CA ILE A 9 -50.57 6.83 -7.73
C ILE A 9 -49.46 5.81 -8.05
N LEU A 10 -49.46 5.18 -9.23
CA LEU A 10 -48.42 4.19 -9.58
C LEU A 10 -47.16 4.78 -10.25
N MET A 11 -47.11 6.08 -10.56
CA MET A 11 -45.98 6.69 -11.28
C MET A 11 -44.99 7.50 -10.42
N TYR A 12 -45.20 7.64 -9.11
CA TYR A 12 -44.34 8.49 -8.27
C TYR A 12 -43.22 7.77 -7.50
N ALA A 13 -43.02 6.46 -7.70
CA ALA A 13 -42.06 5.67 -6.92
C ALA A 13 -40.68 5.46 -7.60
N LEU A 14 -40.40 6.08 -8.75
CA LEU A 14 -39.15 5.85 -9.49
C LEU A 14 -38.24 7.07 -9.64
N THR A 15 -38.59 8.22 -9.08
CA THR A 15 -37.73 9.41 -9.18
C THR A 15 -37.30 9.90 -7.82
N SER A 16 -35.97 9.95 -7.63
CA SER A 16 -35.21 10.58 -6.54
C SER A 16 -34.83 9.73 -5.32
N CYS A 17 -34.20 8.58 -5.56
CA CYS A 17 -33.04 8.18 -4.76
C CYS A 17 -31.77 8.23 -5.62
N ALA A 18 -31.59 9.32 -6.37
CA ALA A 18 -30.26 9.68 -6.84
C ALA A 18 -29.48 10.14 -5.61
N LYS A 19 -28.94 9.18 -4.87
CA LYS A 19 -27.87 9.42 -3.90
C LYS A 19 -26.70 9.94 -4.74
N TYR A 20 -26.65 11.25 -4.93
CA TYR A 20 -25.42 11.93 -5.30
C TYR A 20 -24.46 11.69 -4.13
N GLN A 21 -23.77 10.55 -4.17
CA GLN A 21 -22.52 10.36 -3.44
C GLN A 21 -21.54 11.30 -4.14
N LEU A 22 -21.55 12.57 -3.71
CA LEU A 22 -20.36 13.39 -3.77
C LEU A 22 -19.32 12.61 -2.96
N LEU A 23 -18.53 11.81 -3.68
CA LEU A 23 -17.31 11.26 -3.12
C LEU A 23 -16.51 12.48 -2.65
N PRO A 24 -16.14 12.56 -1.37
CA PRO A 24 -15.26 13.63 -0.92
C PRO A 24 -13.98 13.58 -1.77
N ASP A 25 -13.47 14.74 -2.17
CA ASP A 25 -12.31 14.85 -3.08
C ASP A 25 -11.12 14.00 -2.58
N ASP A 26 -10.97 13.85 -1.26
CA ASP A 26 -9.97 12.98 -0.63
C ASP A 26 -10.03 11.51 -1.13
N THR A 27 -11.22 10.98 -1.42
CA THR A 27 -11.38 9.60 -1.93
C THR A 27 -10.97 9.48 -3.40
N ILE A 28 -11.05 10.58 -4.14
CA ILE A 28 -10.68 10.62 -5.56
C ILE A 28 -9.15 10.61 -5.67
N ASP A 29 -8.46 11.42 -4.89
CA ASP A 29 -6.99 11.44 -4.85
C ASP A 29 -6.42 10.10 -4.39
N ASP A 30 -6.98 9.51 -3.32
CA ASP A 30 -6.62 8.17 -2.87
C ASP A 30 -6.86 7.11 -3.95
N ALA A 31 -7.97 7.21 -4.70
CA ALA A 31 -8.27 6.27 -5.78
C ALA A 31 -7.28 6.42 -6.96
N PHE A 32 -6.89 7.65 -7.30
CA PHE A 32 -5.90 7.91 -8.35
C PHE A 32 -4.50 7.43 -7.96
N ASP A 33 -4.08 7.70 -6.72
CA ASP A 33 -2.78 7.25 -6.21
C ASP A 33 -2.71 5.72 -6.13
N ASN A 34 -3.77 5.08 -5.65
CA ASN A 34 -3.86 3.62 -5.65
C ASN A 34 -3.85 3.04 -7.07
N THR A 35 -4.55 3.66 -8.02
CA THR A 35 -4.59 3.20 -9.41
C THR A 35 -3.23 3.36 -10.09
N LYS A 36 -2.54 4.48 -9.84
CA LYS A 36 -1.18 4.72 -10.33
C LYS A 36 -0.18 3.71 -9.75
N GLN A 37 -0.26 3.46 -8.44
CA GLN A 37 0.56 2.45 -7.79
C GLN A 37 0.32 1.07 -8.41
N LEU A 38 -0.95 0.68 -8.64
CA LEU A 38 -1.29 -0.58 -9.29
C LEU A 38 -0.77 -0.67 -10.73
N TYR A 39 -0.85 0.42 -11.49
CA TYR A 39 -0.31 0.50 -12.85
C TYR A 39 1.21 0.30 -12.87
N ASP A 40 1.93 0.99 -11.98
CA ASP A 40 3.38 0.87 -11.84
C ASP A 40 3.78 -0.53 -11.37
N GLU A 41 3.06 -1.12 -10.42
CA GLU A 41 3.28 -2.52 -10.01
C GLU A 41 3.10 -3.50 -11.18
N HIS A 42 2.07 -3.31 -11.99
CA HIS A 42 1.82 -4.18 -13.14
C HIS A 42 2.89 -4.04 -14.22
N LYS A 43 3.36 -2.81 -14.48
CA LYS A 43 4.48 -2.55 -15.39
C LYS A 43 5.77 -3.20 -14.91
N LEU A 44 6.08 -3.09 -13.62
CA LEU A 44 7.25 -3.74 -13.00
C LEU A 44 7.15 -5.27 -13.07
N LYS A 45 5.97 -5.84 -12.81
CA LYS A 45 5.76 -7.29 -12.96
C LYS A 45 5.94 -7.75 -14.40
N LYS A 46 5.47 -6.98 -15.38
CA LYS A 46 5.67 -7.27 -16.82
C LYS A 46 7.15 -7.25 -17.24
N SER A 47 7.99 -6.43 -16.62
CA SER A 47 9.43 -6.42 -16.87
C SER A 47 10.19 -7.54 -16.14
N GLY A 48 9.48 -8.48 -15.52
CA GLY A 48 10.07 -9.63 -14.82
C GLY A 48 10.36 -9.39 -13.34
N ALA A 49 10.00 -8.24 -12.78
CA ALA A 49 10.20 -7.96 -11.36
C ALA A 49 9.21 -8.77 -10.49
N LYS A 50 9.71 -9.28 -9.37
CA LYS A 50 8.91 -9.96 -8.34
C LYS A 50 8.85 -9.09 -7.09
N LYS A 51 7.63 -8.87 -6.60
CA LYS A 51 7.40 -8.21 -5.30
C LYS A 51 7.88 -9.13 -4.19
N ARG A 52 8.78 -8.65 -3.33
CA ARG A 52 9.27 -9.36 -2.15
C ARG A 52 9.17 -8.46 -0.93
N GLN A 53 8.83 -9.06 0.19
CA GLN A 53 8.89 -8.42 1.49
C GLN A 53 10.09 -8.99 2.23
N TYR A 54 10.89 -8.10 2.80
CA TYR A 54 12.01 -8.45 3.66
C TYR A 54 11.70 -7.95 5.06
N SER A 55 12.09 -8.72 6.07
CA SER A 55 12.10 -8.26 7.45
C SER A 55 13.41 -8.66 8.13
N ILE A 56 13.97 -7.76 8.94
CA ILE A 56 15.08 -8.05 9.85
C ILE A 56 14.81 -7.41 11.22
N GLU A 57 15.42 -7.97 12.25
CA GLU A 57 15.40 -7.41 13.60
C GLU A 57 16.82 -7.21 14.09
N LEU A 58 17.12 -6.02 14.64
CA LEU A 58 18.40 -5.70 15.26
C LEU A 58 18.21 -5.35 16.74
N ASP A 59 19.22 -5.66 17.53
CA ASP A 59 19.31 -5.27 18.93
C ASP A 59 19.77 -3.81 19.05
N THR A 60 19.11 -3.05 19.91
CA THR A 60 19.38 -1.63 20.17
C THR A 60 19.94 -1.41 21.58
N ARG A 61 20.27 -2.46 22.34
CA ARG A 61 20.70 -2.32 23.75
C ARG A 61 22.05 -1.60 23.89
N ASP A 62 22.91 -1.72 22.89
CA ASP A 62 24.28 -1.19 22.93
C ASP A 62 24.50 0.08 22.08
N GLN A 63 23.45 0.58 21.41
CA GLN A 63 23.54 1.69 20.45
C GLN A 63 22.32 2.61 20.46
N ASP A 64 22.48 3.84 19.97
CA ASP A 64 21.36 4.76 19.76
C ASP A 64 20.39 4.24 18.70
N TRP A 65 19.09 4.30 19.01
CA TRP A 65 18.03 3.73 18.19
C TRP A 65 17.99 4.31 16.76
N LYS A 66 18.39 5.57 16.55
CA LYS A 66 18.40 6.18 15.20
C LYS A 66 19.50 5.58 14.34
N THR A 67 20.64 5.31 14.96
CA THR A 67 21.79 4.67 14.30
C THR A 67 21.43 3.23 13.93
N THR A 68 20.92 2.45 14.89
CA THR A 68 20.48 1.08 14.64
C THR A 68 19.35 1.02 13.62
N ASN A 69 18.43 2.01 13.59
CA ASN A 69 17.40 2.08 12.56
C ASN A 69 17.99 2.28 11.16
N ARG A 70 18.95 3.20 11.00
CA ARG A 70 19.60 3.45 9.71
C ARG A 70 20.35 2.21 9.23
N GLU A 71 21.07 1.54 10.11
CA GLU A 71 21.78 0.30 9.80
C GLU A 71 20.82 -0.83 9.44
N CYS A 72 19.71 -0.95 10.17
CA CYS A 72 18.66 -1.93 9.93
C CYS A 72 18.01 -1.75 8.55
N ILE A 73 17.72 -0.51 8.16
CA ILE A 73 17.25 -0.20 6.80
C ILE A 73 18.33 -0.47 5.74
N ALA A 74 19.57 -0.07 5.98
CA ALA A 74 20.65 -0.28 5.01
C ALA A 74 20.91 -1.78 4.77
N LEU A 75 20.93 -2.60 5.81
CA LEU A 75 21.14 -4.05 5.71
C LEU A 75 20.04 -4.72 4.89
N ILE A 76 18.78 -4.34 5.12
CA ILE A 76 17.66 -4.96 4.41
C ILE A 76 17.60 -4.52 2.94
N GLN A 77 17.97 -3.27 2.65
CA GLN A 77 18.12 -2.76 1.28
C GLN A 77 19.27 -3.45 0.55
N ASN A 78 20.43 -3.62 1.20
CA ASN A 78 21.56 -4.36 0.64
C ASN A 78 21.19 -5.81 0.31
N ARG A 79 20.45 -6.48 1.21
CA ARG A 79 19.94 -7.84 0.93
C ARG A 79 19.01 -7.87 -0.28
N ALA A 80 18.16 -6.86 -0.46
CA ALA A 80 17.30 -6.77 -1.63
C ALA A 80 18.11 -6.51 -2.92
N GLN A 81 19.20 -5.73 -2.83
CA GLN A 81 20.12 -5.46 -3.93
C GLN A 81 20.87 -6.74 -4.35
N GLU A 82 21.42 -7.50 -3.39
CA GLU A 82 22.16 -8.74 -3.66
C GLU A 82 21.30 -9.82 -4.33
N GLN A 83 20.00 -9.86 -4.00
CA GLN A 83 19.06 -10.82 -4.57
C GLN A 83 18.46 -10.37 -5.91
N SER A 84 18.85 -9.20 -6.41
CA SER A 84 18.29 -8.58 -7.60
C SER A 84 19.36 -8.36 -8.66
N ALA A 85 19.11 -8.81 -9.89
CA ALA A 85 19.96 -8.56 -11.05
C ALA A 85 19.96 -7.08 -11.48
N GLN A 86 19.00 -6.29 -11.00
CA GLN A 86 18.86 -4.86 -11.26
C GLN A 86 18.61 -4.11 -9.94
N ALA A 87 18.74 -2.78 -9.94
CA ALA A 87 18.43 -1.97 -8.76
C ALA A 87 16.98 -2.23 -8.29
N PRO A 88 16.75 -2.64 -7.03
CA PRO A 88 15.44 -2.96 -6.51
C PRO A 88 14.61 -1.69 -6.34
N VAL A 89 13.32 -1.76 -6.67
CA VAL A 89 12.40 -0.64 -6.50
C VAL A 89 11.70 -0.79 -5.16
N ILE A 90 12.07 0.03 -4.18
CA ILE A 90 11.47 0.04 -2.84
C ILE A 90 10.15 0.81 -2.91
N VAL A 91 9.05 0.13 -2.58
CA VAL A 91 7.69 0.73 -2.60
C VAL A 91 7.13 0.95 -1.21
N LYS A 92 7.71 0.31 -0.19
CA LYS A 92 7.33 0.53 1.20
C LYS A 92 8.53 0.28 2.09
N GLU A 93 8.74 1.19 3.03
CA GLU A 93 9.70 1.06 4.10
C GLU A 93 8.96 1.31 5.41
N SER A 94 9.20 0.47 6.42
CA SER A 94 8.70 0.70 7.76
C SER A 94 9.65 0.16 8.79
N SER A 95 9.73 0.83 9.94
CA SER A 95 10.48 0.35 11.08
C SER A 95 9.66 0.50 12.36
N LYS A 96 9.82 -0.47 13.27
CA LYS A 96 9.12 -0.53 14.54
C LYS A 96 10.12 -0.75 15.66
N TYR A 97 10.23 0.23 16.54
CA TYR A 97 11.07 0.14 17.72
C TYR A 97 10.29 -0.47 18.90
N ASN A 98 10.85 -1.52 19.50
CA ASN A 98 10.35 -2.15 20.71
C ASN A 98 11.27 -1.82 21.90
N LYS A 99 10.93 -0.76 22.63
CA LYS A 99 11.69 -0.29 23.80
C LYS A 99 11.82 -1.33 24.93
N LYS A 100 10.84 -2.23 25.10
CA LYS A 100 10.88 -3.23 26.18
C LYS A 100 11.86 -4.37 25.88
N ALA A 101 11.91 -4.78 24.61
CA ALA A 101 12.82 -5.82 24.16
C ALA A 101 14.21 -5.26 23.80
N GLY A 102 14.35 -3.95 23.61
CA GLY A 102 15.56 -3.34 23.07
C GLY A 102 15.81 -3.80 21.63
N LEU A 103 14.75 -3.90 20.83
CA LEU A 103 14.83 -4.40 19.45
C LEU A 103 14.22 -3.40 18.48
N ILE A 104 14.75 -3.34 17.27
CA ILE A 104 14.14 -2.66 16.14
C ILE A 104 13.86 -3.65 15.02
N ARG A 105 12.62 -3.67 14.54
CA ARG A 105 12.22 -4.45 13.37
C ARG A 105 12.13 -3.53 12.17
N CYS A 106 12.84 -3.85 11.10
CA CYS A 106 12.70 -3.18 9.81
C CYS A 106 12.03 -4.09 8.81
N GLU A 107 11.16 -3.50 8.01
CA GLU A 107 10.45 -4.18 6.94
C GLU A 107 10.48 -3.30 5.69
N ILE A 108 10.95 -3.87 4.58
CA ILE A 108 10.83 -3.23 3.28
C ILE A 108 10.01 -4.13 2.34
N THR A 109 9.24 -3.49 1.47
CA THR A 109 8.64 -4.14 0.31
C THR A 109 9.30 -3.58 -0.92
N ALA A 110 9.91 -4.45 -1.71
CA ALA A 110 10.63 -4.07 -2.92
C ALA A 110 10.28 -4.98 -4.09
N PHE A 111 10.33 -4.43 -5.30
CA PHE A 111 10.36 -5.21 -6.53
C PHE A 111 11.81 -5.52 -6.87
N ILE A 112 12.10 -6.82 -7.04
CA ILE A 112 13.43 -7.33 -7.39
C ILE A 112 13.38 -8.10 -8.70
N TRP A 113 14.47 -8.12 -9.46
CA TRP A 113 14.64 -8.98 -10.64
C TRP A 113 15.44 -10.20 -10.22
N PRO A 114 14.84 -11.38 -10.04
CA PRO A 114 15.57 -12.53 -9.55
C PRO A 114 16.75 -12.83 -10.46
N VAL A 115 17.94 -12.97 -9.88
CA VAL A 115 19.10 -13.48 -10.61
C VAL A 115 18.74 -14.90 -11.06
N ALA A 116 18.95 -15.21 -12.35
CA ALA A 116 18.73 -16.57 -12.85
C ALA A 116 19.75 -17.48 -12.16
N ASN A 117 19.25 -18.39 -11.31
CA ASN A 117 20.03 -19.47 -10.73
C ASN A 117 20.29 -20.56 -11.76
#